data_AF-A0A9P7DNK0-F1
#
_entry.id   AF-A0A9P7DNK0-F1
#
_cell.length_a   1.000
_cell.length_b   1.000
_cell.length_c   1.000
_cell.angle_alpha   90.00
_cell.angle_beta   90.00
_cell.angle_gamma   90.00
#
_symmetry.space_group_name_H-M   'P 1'
#
loop_
_entity.id
_entity.type
_entity.pdbx_description
1 polymer ?
#
loop_
_entity_poly.entity_id
_entity_poly.type
_entity_poly.pdbx_seq_one_letter_code
_entity_poly.pdbx_strand_id
1 'polypeptide(L)' 'YDINCQYNKHFWVRVDQSQFLEMVPELTIIPGIGLWHVHRHQDSCYVQYASNFIEGISQIDGEIMEIPWSHLN' A
#
# COMPACT_ATOMS: atom_id res chain seq x y z
N TYR A 1 -7.02 3.55 -8.38
CA TYR A 1 -6.91 4.35 -7.16
C TYR A 1 -6.67 3.37 -6.03
N ASP A 2 -5.54 3.48 -5.34
CA ASP A 2 -5.27 2.64 -4.18
C ASP A 2 -6.20 3.08 -3.04
N ILE A 3 -6.90 2.17 -2.38
CA ILE A 3 -7.85 2.49 -1.30
C ILE A 3 -7.46 1.80 0.00
N ASN A 4 -6.21 1.33 0.12
CA ASN A 4 -5.82 0.48 1.24
C ASN A 4 -5.97 1.20 2.60
N CYS A 5 -5.81 2.53 2.64
CA CYS A 5 -6.07 3.34 3.84
C CYS A 5 -7.53 3.29 4.34
N GLN A 6 -8.47 2.90 3.50
CA GLN A 6 -9.87 2.67 3.85
C GLN A 6 -10.17 1.17 3.97
N TYR A 7 -9.65 0.38 3.04
CA TYR A 7 -9.92 -1.05 2.98
C TYR A 7 -9.37 -1.78 4.22
N ASN A 8 -8.11 -1.52 4.60
CA ASN A 8 -7.44 -2.24 5.70
C ASN A 8 -8.12 -2.05 7.06
N LYS A 9 -8.82 -0.93 7.29
CA LYS A 9 -9.53 -0.63 8.55
C LYS A 9 -10.53 -1.72 8.97
N HIS A 10 -11.11 -2.41 7.98
CA HIS A 10 -12.09 -3.47 8.20
C HIS A 10 -11.64 -4.80 7.62
N PHE A 11 -10.34 -4.96 7.32
CA PHE A 11 -9.81 -6.18 6.70
C PHE A 11 -10.17 -7.43 7.52
N TRP A 12 -9.78 -7.46 8.79
CA TRP A 12 -10.01 -8.62 9.66
C TRP A 12 -11.48 -8.97 9.82
N VAL A 13 -12.35 -7.97 9.97
CA VAL A 13 -13.81 -8.18 10.05
C VAL A 13 -14.34 -8.83 8.77
N ARG A 14 -13.89 -8.38 7.60
CA ARG A 14 -14.32 -8.96 6.32
C ARG A 14 -13.82 -10.39 6.14
N VAL A 15 -12.60 -10.69 6.58
CA VAL A 15 -12.07 -12.05 6.50
C VAL A 15 -12.84 -12.97 7.45
N ASP A 16 -13.04 -12.55 8.70
CA ASP A 16 -13.79 -13.33 9.72
C ASP A 16 -15.24 -13.63 9.28
N GLN A 17 -15.86 -12.71 8.56
CA GLN A 17 -17.22 -12.88 8.01
C GLN A 17 -17.27 -13.66 6.70
N SER A 18 -16.13 -13.99 6.10
CA SER A 18 -16.07 -14.68 4.82
C SER A 18 -16.35 -16.17 4.98
N GLN A 19 -17.19 -16.72 4.09
CA GLN A 19 -17.39 -18.17 4.00
C GLN A 19 -16.25 -18.89 3.26
N PHE A 20 -15.35 -18.14 2.62
CA PHE A 20 -14.35 -18.66 1.67
C PHE A 20 -12.91 -18.32 2.04
N LEU A 21 -12.70 -17.53 3.09
CA LEU A 21 -11.36 -17.10 3.50
C LEU A 21 -11.08 -17.60 4.91
N GLU A 22 -9.92 -18.20 5.10
CA GLU A 22 -9.37 -18.53 6.40
C GLU A 22 -8.00 -17.86 6.54
N MET A 23 -7.73 -17.28 7.70
CA MET A 23 -6.47 -16.61 7.98
C MET A 23 -5.60 -17.41 8.92
N VAL A 24 -4.31 -17.41 8.64
CA VAL A 24 -3.31 -17.98 9.54
C VAL A 24 -3.14 -17.04 10.74
N PRO A 25 -3.31 -17.52 12.00
CA PRO A 25 -3.30 -16.67 13.19
C PRO A 25 -2.02 -15.84 13.39
N GLU A 26 -0.91 -16.29 12.79
CA GLU A 26 0.42 -15.72 12.96
C GLU A 26 0.85 -14.85 11.77
N LEU A 27 -0.01 -14.63 10.78
CA LEU A 27 0.34 -13.82 9.62
C LEU A 27 0.31 -12.32 9.97
N THR A 28 1.48 -11.68 9.88
CA THR A 28 1.58 -10.23 9.98
C THR A 28 1.29 -9.60 8.62
N ILE A 29 0.27 -8.73 8.56
CA ILE A 29 -0.08 -7.96 7.37
C ILE A 29 0.30 -6.50 7.60
N ILE A 30 1.14 -5.98 6.72
CA ILE A 30 1.52 -4.56 6.69
C ILE A 30 0.83 -3.92 5.49
N PRO A 31 -0.14 -3.00 5.70
CA PRO A 31 -0.79 -2.32 4.60
C PRO A 31 0.16 -1.30 3.96
N GLY A 32 0.38 -1.41 2.66
CA GLY A 32 1.12 -0.43 1.87
C GLY A 32 0.25 0.25 0.82
N ILE A 33 0.69 1.43 0.39
CA ILE A 33 0.22 2.16 -0.78
C ILE A 33 1.47 2.59 -1.55
N GLY A 34 1.51 2.27 -2.85
CA GLY A 34 2.66 2.64 -3.69
C GLY A 34 2.86 4.15 -3.71
N LEU A 35 4.12 4.61 -3.75
CA LEU A 35 4.49 6.02 -3.61
C LEU A 35 3.71 6.96 -4.53
N TRP A 36 3.54 6.61 -5.81
CA TRP A 36 2.74 7.40 -6.75
C TRP A 36 1.31 7.65 -6.28
N HIS A 37 0.71 6.66 -5.63
CA HIS A 37 -0.68 6.73 -5.23
C HIS A 37 -0.83 7.39 -3.86
N VAL A 38 0.10 7.18 -2.91
CA VAL A 38 -0.03 7.68 -1.54
C VAL A 38 -0.01 9.21 -1.49
N HIS A 39 0.71 9.87 -2.40
CA HIS A 39 0.76 11.34 -2.49
C HIS A 39 -0.58 11.98 -2.87
N ARG A 40 -1.52 11.20 -3.42
CA ARG A 40 -2.88 11.67 -3.74
C ARG A 40 -3.87 11.48 -2.58
N HIS A 41 -3.42 10.90 -1.47
CA HIS A 41 -4.22 10.72 -0.26
C HIS A 41 -4.02 11.86 0.73
N GLN A 42 -4.77 11.86 1.84
CA GLN A 42 -4.52 12.76 2.98
C GLN A 42 -3.11 12.56 3.55
N ASP A 43 -2.52 13.62 4.11
CA ASP A 43 -1.13 13.62 4.60
C ASP A 43 -0.81 12.49 5.58
N SER A 44 -1.77 12.12 6.44
CA SER A 44 -1.57 11.03 7.40
C SER A 44 -1.35 9.67 6.73
N CYS A 45 -1.81 9.49 5.48
CA CYS A 45 -1.59 8.26 4.74
C CYS A 45 -0.12 8.10 4.32
N TYR A 46 0.59 9.20 4.09
CA TYR A 46 2.00 9.15 3.69
C TYR A 46 2.85 8.45 4.74
N VAL A 47 2.76 8.89 5.99
CA VAL A 47 3.54 8.33 7.10
C VAL A 47 3.10 6.93 7.52
N GLN A 48 1.88 6.51 7.17
CA GLN A 48 1.31 5.21 7.60
C GLN A 48 1.40 4.12 6.53
N TYR A 49 1.38 4.48 5.25
CA TYR A 49 1.20 3.52 4.16
C TYR A 49 2.25 3.65 3.05
N ALA A 50 3.06 4.71 3.00
CA ALA A 50 4.06 4.82 1.95
C ALA A 50 5.04 3.64 2.01
N SER A 51 5.27 3.00 0.87
CA SER A 51 6.19 1.88 0.72
C SER A 51 7.58 2.18 1.31
N ASN A 52 8.06 3.42 1.21
CA ASN A 52 9.35 3.87 1.79
C ASN A 52 9.55 3.58 3.28
N PHE A 53 8.47 3.39 4.05
CA PHE A 53 8.54 3.13 5.48
C PHE A 53 8.32 1.66 5.84
N ILE A 54 8.17 0.78 4.85
CA ILE A 54 7.95 -0.66 5.03
C ILE A 54 9.25 -1.40 4.78
N GLU A 55 9.77 -2.07 5.81
CA GLU A 55 11.00 -2.86 5.69
C GLU A 55 10.81 -4.04 4.73
N GLY A 56 11.81 -4.26 3.87
CA GLY A 56 11.82 -5.39 2.93
C GLY A 56 10.98 -5.18 1.66
N ILE A 57 10.32 -4.04 1.48
CA ILE A 57 9.66 -3.72 0.21
C ILE A 57 10.67 -3.19 -0.80
N SER A 58 10.62 -3.71 -2.02
CA SER A 58 11.44 -3.23 -3.12
C SER A 58 10.90 -1.87 -3.60
N GLN A 59 11.80 -0.92 -3.82
CA GLN A 59 11.49 0.26 -4.63
C GLN A 59 11.69 -0.13 -6.09
N ILE A 60 10.63 -0.05 -6.89
CA ILE A 60 10.69 -0.24 -8.34
C ILE A 60 10.60 1.11 -9.03
N ASP A 61 11.22 1.26 -10.20
CA ASP A 61 11.21 2.54 -10.95
C ASP A 61 9.78 3.05 -11.25
N GLY A 62 8.80 2.14 -11.30
CA GLY A 62 7.39 2.46 -11.42
C GLY A 62 6.74 3.08 -10.17
N GLU A 63 7.47 3.23 -9.06
CA GLU A 63 7.08 4.00 -7.86
C GLU A 63 7.56 5.46 -7.88
N ILE A 64 8.44 5.79 -8.83
CA ILE A 64 9.06 7.09 -9.02
C ILE A 64 8.48 7.71 -10.29
N MET A 65 8.41 9.05 -10.38
CA MET A 65 8.20 9.74 -11.65
C MET A 65 9.18 9.15 -12.66
N GLU A 66 8.65 8.40 -13.64
CA GLU A 66 9.44 7.55 -14.52
C GLU A 66 10.71 8.30 -14.92
N ILE A 67 11.87 7.68 -14.67
CA ILE A 67 13.23 8.19 -14.95
C ILE A 67 13.17 9.11 -16.17
N PRO A 68 13.57 10.38 -16.05
CA PRO A 68 12.96 11.54 -16.72
C PRO A 68 12.72 11.34 -18.22
N TRP A 69 11.58 10.74 -18.57
CA TRP A 69 11.34 10.36 -19.96
C TRP A 69 11.20 11.56 -20.89
N SER A 70 10.80 12.74 -20.39
CA SER A 70 10.65 13.94 -21.22
C SER A 70 11.80 14.94 -21.09
N HIS A 71 12.77 14.71 -20.20
CA HIS A 71 13.92 15.61 -20.03
C HIS A 71 15.26 14.96 -20.44
N LEU A 72 15.24 13.68 -20.83
CA LEU A 72 16.28 13.00 -21.63
C LEU A 72 15.84 12.71 -23.09
N ASN A 73 14.57 12.93 -23.44
CA ASN A 73 14.10 12.92 -24.83
C ASN A 73 14.25 14.30 -25.48
#